data_AF-A0A485NVC9-F1
#
_entry.id   AF-A0A485NVC9-F1
#
_cell.length_a   1.000
_cell.length_b   1.000
_cell.length_c   1.000
_cell.angle_alpha   90.00
_cell.angle_beta   90.00
_cell.angle_gamma   90.00
#
_symmetry.space_group_name_H-M   'P 1'
#
loop_
_entity.id
_entity.type
_entity.pdbx_description
1 polymer ?
#
loop_
_entity_poly.entity_id
_entity_poly.type
_entity_poly.pdbx_seq_one_letter_code
_entity_poly.pdbx_strand_id
1 'polypeptide(L)'
;NSYLQEGTQKAEYTVTTTTEVLEAKALPEGWSAQRAELYTLTQSLIHNKGKRVNIYTNSRYAFTTVHVHNAIYKERGLLTAAGKTIKNKEEILELLEVIWLPDK
;
A
#
# COMPACT_ATOMS: atom_id res chain seq x y z
N ASN A 1 -8.10 -2.30 -8.04
CA ASN A 1 -8.41 -1.79 -9.40
C ASN A 1 -9.26 -0.53 -9.25
N SER A 2 -9.03 0.50 -10.07
CA SER A 2 -9.93 1.67 -10.12
C SER A 2 -10.56 1.79 -11.50
N TYR A 3 -11.87 1.99 -11.56
CA TYR A 3 -12.60 2.21 -12.81
C TYR A 3 -13.50 3.45 -12.67
N LEU A 4 -13.82 4.08 -13.80
CA LEU A 4 -14.69 5.25 -13.86
C LEU A 4 -16.14 4.77 -14.01
N GLN A 5 -17.00 5.15 -13.08
CA GLN A 5 -18.44 4.98 -13.18
C GLN A 5 -19.09 6.36 -13.00
N GLU A 6 -19.86 6.81 -13.99
CA GLU A 6 -20.61 8.09 -13.94
C GLU A 6 -19.75 9.33 -13.58
N GLY A 7 -18.51 9.39 -14.10
CA GLY A 7 -17.59 10.50 -13.84
C GLY A 7 -16.92 10.49 -12.46
N THR A 8 -17.20 9.48 -11.62
CA THR A 8 -16.62 9.32 -10.28
C THR A 8 -15.63 8.16 -10.28
N GLN A 9 -14.43 8.38 -9.72
CA GLN A 9 -13.42 7.32 -9.58
C GLN A 9 -13.75 6.46 -8.36
N LYS A 10 -14.21 5.23 -8.61
CA LYS A 10 -14.36 4.21 -7.57
C LYS A 10 -13.09 3.38 -7.50
N ALA A 11 -12.48 3.35 -6.32
CA ALA A 11 -11.34 2.51 -6.03
C ALA A 11 -11.81 1.31 -5.21
N GLU A 12 -11.33 0.13 -5.56
CA GLU A 12 -11.58 -1.10 -4.82
C GLU A 12 -10.24 -1.77 -4.52
N TYR A 13 -10.14 -2.37 -3.33
CA TYR A 13 -9.04 -3.27 -3.01
C TYR A 13 -9.51 -4.68 -2.75
N THR A 14 -8.66 -5.62 -3.13
CA THR A 14 -8.86 -7.03 -2.90
C THR A 14 -7.53 -7.66 -2.49
N VAL A 15 -7.52 -8.40 -1.39
CA VAL A 15 -6.41 -9.26 -0.99
C VAL A 15 -6.84 -10.69 -1.32
N THR A 16 -6.10 -11.36 -2.19
CA THR A 16 -6.41 -12.71 -2.64
C THR A 16 -5.20 -13.62 -2.45
N THR A 17 -5.45 -14.89 -2.20
CA THR A 17 -4.48 -15.95 -2.46
C THR A 17 -4.67 -16.47 -3.89
N THR A 18 -3.96 -17.53 -4.26
CA THR A 18 -4.17 -18.21 -5.54
C THR A 18 -5.55 -18.87 -5.64
N THR A 19 -6.22 -19.13 -4.50
CA THR A 19 -7.44 -19.95 -4.44
C THR A 19 -8.64 -19.23 -3.85
N GLU A 20 -8.45 -18.15 -3.09
CA GLU A 20 -9.52 -17.48 -2.35
C GLU A 20 -9.31 -15.96 -2.26
N VAL A 21 -10.42 -15.25 -2.06
CA VAL A 21 -10.41 -13.82 -1.71
C VAL A 21 -10.40 -13.72 -0.18
N LEU A 22 -9.31 -13.21 0.39
CA LEU A 22 -9.18 -12.98 1.83
C LEU A 22 -9.95 -11.75 2.26
N GLU A 23 -9.93 -10.69 1.45
CA GLU A 23 -10.63 -9.45 1.72
C GLU A 23 -10.96 -8.73 0.41
N ALA A 24 -12.13 -8.12 0.32
CA ALA A 24 -12.52 -7.25 -0.78
C ALA A 24 -13.42 -6.13 -0.24
N LYS A 25 -13.04 -4.87 -0.43
CA LYS A 25 -13.87 -3.73 -0.01
C LYS A 25 -13.76 -2.57 -0.99
N ALA A 26 -14.85 -1.82 -1.08
CA ALA A 26 -14.86 -0.51 -1.70
C ALA A 26 -14.03 0.47 -0.85
N LEU A 27 -13.19 1.26 -1.51
CA LEU A 27 -12.46 2.34 -0.88
C LEU A 27 -13.25 3.65 -0.97
N PRO A 28 -12.99 4.62 -0.08
CA PRO A 28 -13.65 5.92 -0.15
C PRO A 28 -13.44 6.60 -1.51
N GLU A 29 -14.46 7.34 -1.95
CA GLU A 29 -14.38 8.13 -3.18
C GLU A 29 -13.24 9.16 -3.11
N GLY A 30 -12.61 9.41 -4.26
CA GLY A 30 -11.48 10.35 -4.35
C GLY A 30 -10.12 9.78 -3.97
N TRP A 31 -10.03 8.49 -3.62
CA TRP A 31 -8.74 7.83 -3.44
C TRP A 31 -7.99 7.67 -4.76
N SER A 32 -6.74 8.15 -4.80
CA SER A 32 -5.86 7.88 -5.92
C SER A 32 -5.48 6.40 -5.99
N ALA A 33 -5.19 5.90 -7.19
CA ALA A 33 -4.74 4.52 -7.38
C ALA A 33 -3.52 4.16 -6.51
N GLN A 34 -2.54 5.07 -6.41
CA GLN A 34 -1.35 4.87 -5.56
C GLN A 34 -1.69 4.69 -4.09
N ARG A 35 -2.63 5.50 -3.57
CA ARG A 35 -3.08 5.41 -2.17
C ARG A 35 -3.80 4.09 -1.91
N ALA A 36 -4.68 3.71 -2.84
CA ALA A 36 -5.38 2.43 -2.79
C ALA A 36 -4.40 1.24 -2.80
N GLU A 37 -3.36 1.29 -3.64
CA GLU A 37 -2.34 0.24 -3.73
C GLU A 37 -1.50 0.11 -2.46
N LEU A 38 -1.08 1.23 -1.86
CA LEU A 38 -0.37 1.22 -0.57
C LEU A 38 -1.25 0.60 0.53
N TYR A 39 -2.50 1.05 0.63
CA TYR A 39 -3.44 0.52 1.61
C TYR A 39 -3.70 -0.98 1.43
N THR A 40 -3.89 -1.43 0.19
CA THR A 40 -4.06 -2.86 -0.12
C THR A 40 -2.87 -3.69 0.36
N LEU A 41 -1.65 -3.20 0.12
CA LEU A 41 -0.43 -3.88 0.53
C LEU A 41 -0.31 -3.92 2.07
N THR A 42 -0.61 -2.80 2.75
CA THR A 42 -0.67 -2.73 4.21
C THR A 42 -1.63 -3.77 4.79
N GLN A 43 -2.86 -3.85 4.28
CA GLN A 43 -3.85 -4.84 4.76
C GLN A 43 -3.40 -6.28 4.48
N SER A 44 -2.74 -6.54 3.36
CA SER A 44 -2.19 -7.87 3.03
C SER A 44 -1.10 -8.29 4.02
N LEU A 45 -0.21 -7.38 4.40
CA LEU A 45 0.84 -7.64 5.39
C LEU A 45 0.26 -7.92 6.78
N ILE A 46 -0.74 -7.14 7.20
CA ILE A 46 -1.45 -7.34 8.48
C ILE A 46 -2.12 -8.71 8.53
N HIS A 47 -2.86 -9.09 7.47
CA HIS A 47 -3.53 -10.40 7.38
C HIS A 47 -2.57 -11.59 7.46
N ASN A 48 -1.31 -11.39 7.06
CA ASN A 48 -0.29 -12.43 7.02
C ASN A 48 0.74 -12.32 8.15
N LYS A 49 0.39 -11.62 9.24
CA LYS A 49 1.22 -11.54 10.44
C LYS A 49 1.63 -12.94 10.94
N GLY A 50 2.93 -13.13 11.18
CA GLY A 50 3.51 -14.38 11.67
C GLY A 50 3.49 -15.54 10.67
N LYS A 51 3.18 -15.27 9.39
CA LYS A 51 3.22 -16.27 8.32
C LYS A 51 4.32 -15.92 7.33
N ARG A 52 4.99 -16.94 6.81
CA ARG A 52 5.92 -16.80 5.68
C ARG A 52 5.13 -16.76 4.39
N VAL A 53 5.10 -15.61 3.72
CA VAL A 53 4.27 -15.39 2.52
C VAL A 53 5.01 -14.63 1.42
N ASN A 54 4.63 -14.91 0.18
CA ASN A 54 5.01 -14.10 -0.98
C ASN A 54 3.80 -13.25 -1.40
N ILE A 55 3.89 -11.93 -1.23
CA ILE A 55 2.84 -11.00 -1.63
C ILE A 55 3.23 -10.40 -3.00
N TYR A 56 2.36 -10.59 -3.98
CA TYR A 56 2.51 -10.00 -5.31
C TYR A 56 1.68 -8.72 -5.40
N THR A 57 2.30 -7.64 -5.83
CA THR A 57 1.62 -6.36 -6.12
C THR A 57 1.85 -5.97 -7.57
N ASN A 58 0.79 -5.50 -8.22
CA ASN A 58 0.87 -4.91 -9.56
C ASN A 58 1.33 -3.45 -9.53
N SER A 59 1.48 -2.87 -8.33
CA SER A 59 1.93 -1.50 -8.15
C SER A 59 3.45 -1.41 -8.10
N ARG A 60 4.05 -0.91 -9.20
CA ARG A 60 5.46 -0.51 -9.19
C ARG A 60 5.75 0.51 -8.09
N TYR A 61 4.79 1.41 -7.81
CA TYR A 61 4.94 2.44 -6.79
C TYR A 61 5.03 1.85 -5.38
N ALA A 62 4.10 0.96 -5.01
CA ALA A 62 4.13 0.28 -3.71
C ALA A 62 5.39 -0.57 -3.55
N PHE A 63 5.79 -1.31 -4.60
CA PHE A 63 7.03 -2.07 -4.60
C PHE A 63 8.25 -1.16 -4.36
N THR A 64 8.39 -0.06 -5.09
CA THR A 64 9.51 0.87 -4.88
C THR A 64 9.48 1.53 -3.52
N THR A 65 8.30 1.84 -2.98
CA THR A 65 8.15 2.46 -1.66
C THR A 65 8.69 1.56 -0.54
N VAL A 66 8.42 0.26 -0.64
CA VAL A 66 8.94 -0.74 0.28
C VAL A 66 10.47 -0.90 0.19
N HIS A 67 11.01 -0.87 -1.04
CA HIS A 67 12.44 -1.12 -1.28
C HIS A 67 13.32 0.11 -1.05
N VAL A 68 12.78 1.32 -1.21
CA VAL A 68 13.49 2.56 -0.85
C VAL A 68 13.56 2.61 0.66
N HIS A 69 14.77 2.37 1.18
CA HIS A 69 15.06 2.09 2.59
C HIS A 69 14.20 2.89 3.57
N ASN A 70 13.59 2.19 4.54
CA ASN A 70 12.93 2.77 5.72
C ASN A 70 13.78 3.87 6.38
N ALA A 71 15.09 3.69 6.43
CA ALA A 71 16.03 4.67 6.97
C ALA A 71 15.99 5.99 6.20
N ILE A 72 15.96 5.97 4.86
CA ILE A 72 15.91 7.19 4.04
C ILE A 72 14.65 8.00 4.34
N TYR A 73 13.50 7.33 4.47
CA TYR A 73 12.23 8.00 4.76
C TYR A 73 12.14 8.48 6.22
N LYS A 74 12.62 7.69 7.18
CA LYS A 74 12.65 8.07 8.61
C LYS A 74 13.65 9.20 8.87
N GLU A 75 14.84 9.16 8.28
CA GLU A 75 15.91 10.15 8.47
C GLU A 75 15.62 11.48 7.78
N ARG A 76 14.95 11.46 6.60
CA ARG A 76 14.63 12.68 5.85
C ARG A 76 13.24 13.26 6.15
N GLY A 77 12.57 12.76 7.20
CA GLY A 77 11.25 13.27 7.63
C GLY A 77 10.15 13.15 6.58
N LEU A 78 10.29 12.21 5.63
CA LEU A 78 9.38 12.02 4.48
C LEU A 78 9.25 13.29 3.62
N LEU A 79 10.36 13.99 3.39
CA LEU A 79 10.44 15.12 2.48
C LEU A 79 11.06 14.72 1.13
N THR A 80 10.57 15.34 0.06
CA THR A 80 11.17 15.29 -1.28
C THR A 80 12.47 16.10 -1.33
N ALA A 81 13.27 15.93 -2.38
CA ALA A 81 14.49 16.73 -2.59
C ALA A 81 14.22 18.25 -2.66
N ALA A 82 12.99 18.65 -3.01
CA ALA A 82 12.55 20.04 -3.01
C ALA A 82 12.01 20.52 -1.64
N GLY A 83 12.17 19.72 -0.57
CA GLY A 83 11.73 20.07 0.78
C GLY A 83 10.22 19.97 1.04
N LYS A 84 9.43 19.47 0.07
CA LYS A 84 7.98 19.28 0.23
C LYS A 84 7.66 17.91 0.81
N THR A 85 6.60 17.82 1.60
CA THR A 85 6.04 16.54 2.08
C THR A 85 5.79 15.57 0.93
N ILE A 86 6.23 14.33 1.09
CA ILE A 86 5.92 13.25 0.14
C ILE A 86 4.42 13.00 0.12
N LYS A 87 3.88 12.76 -1.07
CA LYS A 87 2.47 12.40 -1.25
C LYS A 87 2.16 11.04 -0.59
N ASN A 88 0.97 10.90 0.01
CA ASN A 88 0.55 9.69 0.75
C ASN A 88 1.47 9.35 1.94
N LYS A 89 1.98 10.36 2.63
CA LYS A 89 2.95 10.21 3.73
C LYS A 89 2.43 9.25 4.80
N GLU A 90 1.16 9.40 5.15
CA GLU A 90 0.48 8.62 6.19
C GLU A 90 0.42 7.13 5.81
N GLU A 91 -0.01 6.81 4.58
CA GLU A 91 -0.08 5.41 4.11
C GLU A 91 1.32 4.79 3.98
N ILE A 92 2.32 5.59 3.61
CA ILE A 92 3.72 5.12 3.58
C ILE A 92 4.16 4.76 5.00
N LEU A 93 3.95 5.64 5.98
CA LEU A 93 4.35 5.37 7.37
C LEU A 93 3.72 4.08 7.91
N GLU A 94 2.41 3.91 7.71
CA GLU A 94 1.69 2.71 8.14
C GLU A 94 2.26 1.45 7.47
N LEU A 95 2.52 1.51 6.16
CA LEU A 95 3.16 0.41 5.42
C LEU A 95 4.54 0.04 6.01
N LEU A 96 5.37 1.04 6.34
CA LEU A 96 6.71 0.81 6.89
C LEU A 96 6.69 0.23 8.30
N GLU A 97 5.62 0.48 9.07
CA GLU A 97 5.41 -0.12 10.39
C GLU A 97 5.03 -1.60 10.28
N VAL A 98 4.15 -1.95 9.33
CA VAL A 98 3.58 -3.30 9.23
C VAL A 98 4.40 -4.27 8.37
N ILE A 99 5.39 -3.79 7.61
CA ILE A 99 6.19 -4.63 6.71
C ILE A 99 6.91 -5.79 7.42
N TRP A 100 7.16 -5.65 8.73
CA TRP A 100 7.83 -6.66 9.54
C TRP A 100 6.87 -7.62 10.23
N LEU A 101 5.55 -7.51 9.99
CA LEU A 101 4.56 -8.40 10.60
C LEU A 101 4.61 -9.84 10.07
N PRO A 102 4.78 -10.10 8.76
CA PRO A 102 4.99 -11.45 8.26
C PRO A 102 6.30 -12.06 8.78
N ASP A 103 6.34 -13.39 8.86
CA ASP A 103 7.57 -14.10 9.22
C ASP A 103 8.51 -14.25 8.01
N LYS A 104 9.80 -14.40 8.26
CA LYS A 104 10.84 -14.49 7.22
C LYS A 104 10.83 -15.82 6.45
#